data_AF-A0A927QJ08-F1
#
_entry.id   AF-A0A927QJ08-F1
#
_cell.length_a   1.000
_cell.length_b   1.000
_cell.length_c   1.000
_cell.angle_alpha   90.00
_cell.angle_beta   90.00
_cell.angle_gamma   90.00
#
_symmetry.space_group_name_H-M   'P 1'
#
loop_
_entity.id
_entity.type
_entity.pdbx_description
1 polymer ?
#
loop_
_entity_poly.entity_id
_entity_poly.type
_entity_poly.pdbx_seq_one_letter_code
_entity_poly.pdbx_strand_id
1 'polypeptide(L)'
;MTAATRTRRNTLRTAATTSRALGYRTLSGLIAAAVEAGRLIRTGDFLARIGGGHLPDGQQSWYGRHCAKAYRKATGSEPLRVWAQHRTTGRYVHVMVYGPIDPALYAGLHSYKATRHLLASNFTEAA
;
A
#
# COMPACT_ATOMS: atom_id res chain seq x y z
N MET A 1 -24.03 23.81 -31.11
CA MET A 1 -22.82 23.38 -30.35
C MET A 1 -22.46 21.98 -30.80
N THR A 2 -21.27 21.77 -31.37
CA THR A 2 -20.88 20.47 -31.94
C THR A 2 -20.51 19.48 -30.84
N ALA A 3 -20.56 18.18 -31.14
CA ALA A 3 -20.17 17.12 -30.21
C ALA A 3 -18.73 17.32 -29.68
N ALA A 4 -17.81 17.78 -30.53
CA ALA A 4 -16.44 18.09 -30.16
C ALA A 4 -16.33 19.23 -29.13
N THR A 5 -17.10 20.32 -29.29
CA THR A 5 -17.13 21.42 -28.33
C THR A 5 -17.70 20.98 -26.98
N ARG A 6 -18.73 20.11 -26.98
CA ARG A 6 -19.34 19.56 -25.78
C ARG A 6 -18.36 18.65 -25.01
N THR A 7 -17.66 17.75 -25.71
CA THR A 7 -16.64 16.89 -25.11
C THR A 7 -15.51 17.73 -24.51
N ARG A 8 -14.97 18.71 -25.24
CA ARG A 8 -13.90 19.60 -24.75
C ARG A 8 -14.31 20.36 -23.49
N ARG A 9 -15.52 20.91 -23.45
CA ARG A 9 -16.04 21.65 -22.28
C ARG A 9 -16.22 20.72 -21.07
N ASN A 10 -16.70 19.50 -21.28
CA ASN A 10 -16.83 18.51 -20.22
C ASN A 10 -15.46 18.08 -19.67
N THR A 11 -14.48 17.82 -20.53
CA THR A 11 -13.11 17.47 -20.12
C THR A 11 -12.49 18.57 -19.26
N LEU A 12 -12.60 19.84 -19.67
CA LEU A 12 -12.07 20.98 -18.91
C LEU A 12 -12.76 21.15 -17.56
N ARG A 13 -14.09 20.98 -17.50
CA ARG A 13 -14.85 21.05 -16.25
C ARG A 13 -14.49 19.91 -15.29
N THR A 14 -14.29 18.70 -15.81
CA THR A 14 -13.81 17.55 -15.01
C THR A 14 -12.40 17.79 -14.51
N ALA A 15 -11.48 18.28 -15.36
CA ALA A 15 -10.12 18.61 -14.95
C ALA A 15 -10.09 19.69 -13.85
N ALA A 16 -10.94 20.71 -13.95
CA ALA A 16 -11.04 21.79 -12.96
C ALA A 16 -11.57 21.33 -11.58
N THR A 17 -12.29 20.21 -11.53
CA THR A 17 -12.88 19.66 -10.29
C THR A 17 -12.16 18.42 -9.77
N THR A 18 -11.18 17.91 -10.52
CA THR A 18 -10.41 16.72 -10.13
C THR A 18 -9.39 17.10 -9.07
N SER A 19 -9.60 16.63 -7.84
CA SER A 19 -8.59 16.75 -6.80
C SER A 19 -7.40 15.82 -7.08
N ARG A 20 -6.22 16.19 -6.56
CA ARG A 20 -5.02 15.34 -6.66
C ARG A 20 -5.26 13.94 -6.07
N ALA A 21 -6.07 13.86 -5.00
CA ALA A 21 -6.48 12.60 -4.39
C ALA A 21 -7.32 11.73 -5.33
N LEU A 22 -8.31 12.34 -6.00
CA LEU A 22 -9.14 11.65 -6.98
C LEU A 22 -8.30 11.13 -8.17
N GLY A 23 -7.32 11.92 -8.62
CA GLY A 23 -6.37 11.50 -9.65
C GLY A 23 -5.60 10.23 -9.29
N TYR A 24 -4.93 10.20 -8.13
CA TYR A 24 -4.15 9.02 -7.70
C TYR A 24 -5.01 7.80 -7.35
N ARG A 25 -6.22 8.01 -6.82
CA ARG A 25 -7.21 6.94 -6.63
C ARG A 25 -7.59 6.32 -7.97
N THR A 26 -7.81 7.14 -8.99
CA THR A 26 -8.15 6.67 -10.35
C THR A 26 -7.00 5.89 -10.98
N LEU A 27 -5.76 6.36 -10.83
CA LEU A 27 -4.55 5.64 -11.29
C LEU A 27 -4.39 4.27 -10.62
N SER A 28 -4.86 4.12 -9.38
CA SER A 28 -4.83 2.85 -8.64
C SER A 28 -5.99 1.91 -9.00
N GLY A 29 -7.07 2.44 -9.59
CA GLY A 29 -8.21 1.67 -10.08
C GLY A 29 -8.78 0.66 -9.07
N LEU A 30 -8.97 -0.58 -9.53
CA LEU A 30 -9.51 -1.67 -8.72
C LEU A 30 -8.64 -2.04 -7.50
N ILE A 31 -7.34 -1.74 -7.54
CA ILE A 31 -6.43 -2.02 -6.42
C ILE A 31 -6.80 -1.12 -5.23
N ALA A 32 -7.11 0.15 -5.46
CA ALA A 32 -7.58 1.04 -4.40
C ALA A 32 -8.89 0.53 -3.77
N ALA A 33 -9.83 0.08 -4.61
CA ALA A 33 -11.08 -0.52 -4.12
C ALA A 33 -10.84 -1.81 -3.31
N ALA A 34 -9.87 -2.64 -3.71
CA ALA A 34 -9.51 -3.85 -2.97
C ALA A 34 -8.83 -3.54 -1.63
N VAL A 35 -8.02 -2.47 -1.55
CA VAL A 35 -7.44 -1.98 -0.29
C VAL A 35 -8.51 -1.44 0.64
N GLU A 36 -9.44 -0.62 0.14
CA GLU A 36 -10.55 -0.07 0.92
C GLU A 36 -11.48 -1.19 1.44
N ALA A 37 -11.70 -2.23 0.65
CA ALA A 37 -12.48 -3.40 1.05
C ALA A 37 -11.72 -4.36 1.99
N GLY A 38 -10.47 -4.06 2.36
CA GLY A 38 -9.64 -4.93 3.22
C GLY A 38 -9.19 -6.24 2.56
N ARG A 39 -9.39 -6.40 1.24
CA ARG A 39 -8.91 -7.56 0.47
C ARG A 39 -7.43 -7.48 0.15
N LEU A 40 -6.87 -6.28 0.15
CA LEU A 40 -5.45 -6.01 0.07
C LEU A 40 -5.03 -5.11 1.22
N ILE A 41 -3.78 -5.23 1.66
CA ILE A 41 -3.21 -4.41 2.73
C ILE A 41 -1.89 -3.78 2.31
N ARG A 42 -1.68 -2.53 2.69
CA ARG A 42 -0.40 -1.83 2.54
C ARG A 42 0.57 -2.32 3.62
N THR A 43 1.86 -2.42 3.30
CA THR A 43 2.88 -2.89 4.28
C THR A 43 2.91 -2.10 5.57
N GLY A 44 2.76 -0.77 5.50
CA GLY A 44 2.71 0.10 6.68
C GLY A 44 1.47 -0.12 7.54
N ASP A 45 0.32 -0.43 6.94
CA ASP A 45 -0.91 -0.73 7.70
C ASP A 45 -0.82 -2.10 8.37
N PHE A 46 -0.23 -3.09 7.69
CA PHE A 46 0.06 -4.38 8.31
C PHE A 46 1.00 -4.22 9.51
N LEU A 47 2.10 -3.45 9.38
CA LEU A 47 3.00 -3.13 10.49
C LEU A 47 2.25 -2.48 11.64
N ALA A 48 1.41 -1.48 11.36
CA ALA A 48 0.61 -0.82 12.39
C ALA A 48 -0.29 -1.80 13.14
N ARG A 49 -0.92 -2.74 12.43
CA ARG A 49 -1.80 -3.77 13.02
C ARG A 49 -1.08 -4.72 13.98
N ILE A 50 0.19 -5.03 13.73
CA ILE A 50 1.00 -5.93 14.56
C ILE A 50 1.88 -5.19 15.60
N GLY A 51 1.59 -3.91 15.88
CA GLY A 51 2.33 -3.11 16.86
C GLY A 51 3.60 -2.42 16.33
N GLY A 52 3.95 -2.58 15.05
CA GLY A 52 5.11 -1.96 14.39
C GLY A 52 4.87 -0.55 13.83
N GLY A 53 3.72 0.07 14.10
CA GLY A 53 3.37 1.39 13.56
C GLY A 53 4.24 2.55 14.07
N HIS A 54 4.93 2.34 15.21
CA HIS A 54 5.83 3.31 15.83
C HIS A 54 7.21 3.39 15.14
N LEU A 55 7.52 2.44 14.26
CA LEU A 55 8.81 2.41 13.57
C LEU A 55 8.95 3.64 12.66
N PRO A 56 10.15 4.27 12.56
CA PRO A 56 10.38 5.37 11.64
C PRO A 56 10.05 5.02 10.19
N ASP A 57 9.62 5.99 9.39
CA ASP A 57 9.23 5.81 7.98
C ASP A 57 10.30 5.08 7.14
N GLY A 58 11.58 5.36 7.42
CA GLY A 58 12.71 4.66 6.80
C GLY A 58 12.72 3.16 7.10
N GLN A 59 12.44 2.77 8.34
CA GLN A 59 12.38 1.36 8.75
C GLN A 59 11.14 0.66 8.18
N GLN A 60 9.99 1.33 8.15
CA GLN A 60 8.79 0.80 7.49
C GLN A 60 9.02 0.58 5.98
N SER A 61 9.77 1.49 5.34
CA SER A 61 10.17 1.35 3.94
C SER A 61 11.12 0.16 3.72
N TRP A 62 12.09 -0.04 4.62
CA TRP A 62 12.96 -1.21 4.57
C TRP A 62 12.20 -2.52 4.77
N TYR A 63 11.28 -2.58 5.71
CA TYR A 63 10.38 -3.72 5.88
C TYR A 63 9.64 -4.04 4.56
N GLY A 64 9.08 -3.04 3.88
CA GLY A 64 8.43 -3.24 2.59
C GLY A 64 9.34 -3.86 1.52
N ARG A 65 10.63 -3.50 1.50
CA ARG A 65 11.62 -4.11 0.59
C ARG A 65 11.87 -5.60 0.92
N HIS A 66 11.87 -5.95 2.20
CA HIS A 66 12.00 -7.35 2.62
C HIS A 66 10.78 -8.19 2.21
N CYS A 67 9.57 -7.66 2.36
CA CYS A 67 8.35 -8.32 1.85
C CYS A 67 8.41 -8.51 0.34
N ALA A 68 8.83 -7.48 -0.40
CA ALA A 68 8.94 -7.55 -1.87
C ALA A 68 9.91 -8.65 -2.31
N LYS A 69 11.07 -8.72 -1.64
CA LYS A 69 12.07 -9.76 -1.89
C LYS A 69 11.50 -11.16 -1.61
N ALA A 70 10.77 -11.33 -0.50
CA ALA A 70 10.14 -12.59 -0.14
C ALA A 70 9.07 -13.00 -1.16
N TYR A 71 8.22 -12.06 -1.57
CA TYR A 71 7.17 -12.29 -2.56
C TYR A 71 7.74 -12.73 -3.90
N ARG A 72 8.73 -12.00 -4.44
CA ARG A 72 9.40 -12.38 -5.70
C ARG A 72 10.02 -13.77 -5.62
N LYS A 73 10.64 -14.11 -4.48
CA LYS A 73 11.21 -15.44 -4.27
C LYS A 73 10.14 -16.54 -4.31
N ALA A 74 8.94 -16.26 -3.81
CA ALA A 74 7.85 -17.24 -3.74
C ALA A 74 7.06 -17.35 -5.05
N THR A 75 6.81 -16.24 -5.75
CA THR A 75 5.88 -16.20 -6.89
C THR A 75 6.55 -15.97 -8.24
N GLY A 76 7.83 -15.58 -8.26
CA GLY A 76 8.53 -15.14 -9.47
C GLY A 76 8.03 -13.80 -10.03
N SER A 77 7.11 -13.11 -9.34
CA SER A 77 6.43 -11.90 -9.83
C SER A 77 6.61 -10.71 -8.88
N GLU A 78 6.31 -9.49 -9.37
CA GLU A 78 6.32 -8.28 -8.55
C GLU A 78 4.99 -8.14 -7.79
N PRO A 79 4.99 -7.70 -6.51
CA PRO A 79 3.78 -7.38 -5.79
C PRO A 79 2.98 -6.27 -6.49
N LEU A 80 1.66 -6.31 -6.31
CA LEU A 80 0.78 -5.21 -6.71
C LEU A 80 1.15 -3.93 -5.95
N ARG A 81 0.80 -2.78 -6.54
CA ARG A 81 1.08 -1.47 -5.96
C ARG A 81 -0.13 -0.55 -6.02
N VAL A 82 -0.23 0.35 -5.04
CA VAL A 82 -1.31 1.33 -4.92
C VAL A 82 -0.70 2.70 -4.61
N TRP A 83 -1.26 3.76 -5.19
CA TRP A 83 -0.90 5.11 -4.75
C TRP A 83 -1.55 5.40 -3.40
N ALA A 84 -0.73 5.79 -2.44
CA ALA A 84 -1.18 6.18 -1.12
C ALA A 84 -0.58 7.54 -0.74
N GLN A 85 -1.35 8.33 -0.01
CA GLN A 85 -0.83 9.55 0.59
C GLN A 85 -0.03 9.19 1.85
N HIS A 86 1.23 9.62 1.88
CA HIS A 86 2.11 9.45 3.02
C HIS A 86 1.61 10.31 4.19
N ARG A 87 1.42 9.71 5.36
CA ARG A 87 0.75 10.37 6.51
C ARG A 87 1.54 11.57 7.02
N THR A 88 2.86 11.48 7.08
CA THR A 88 3.73 12.53 7.66
C THR A 88 4.10 13.62 6.66
N THR A 89 4.27 13.29 5.38
CA THR A 89 4.77 14.25 4.37
C THR A 89 3.68 14.76 3.44
N GLY A 90 2.49 14.16 3.47
CA GLY A 90 1.39 14.47 2.55
C GLY A 90 1.66 14.11 1.08
N ARG A 91 2.85 13.58 0.76
CA ARG A 91 3.26 13.21 -0.59
C ARG A 91 2.60 11.90 -1.01
N TYR A 92 2.26 11.78 -2.29
CA TYR A 92 1.78 10.53 -2.84
C TYR A 92 2.95 9.63 -3.18
N VAL A 93 2.87 8.39 -2.70
CA VAL A 93 3.89 7.36 -2.88
C VAL A 93 3.25 6.08 -3.39
N HIS A 94 3.99 5.33 -4.20
CA HIS A 94 3.53 4.06 -4.75
C HIS A 94 3.98 2.93 -3.82
N VAL A 95 3.04 2.37 -3.07
CA VAL A 95 3.34 1.37 -2.02
C VAL A 95 2.89 -0.01 -2.47
N MET A 96 3.63 -1.03 -2.05
CA MET A 96 3.28 -2.42 -2.33
C MET A 96 2.12 -2.87 -1.46
N VAL A 97 1.26 -3.71 -2.04
CA VAL A 97 0.09 -4.28 -1.38
C VAL A 97 0.07 -5.79 -1.54
N TYR A 98 -0.49 -6.46 -0.54
CA TYR A 98 -0.47 -7.91 -0.40
C TYR A 98 -1.84 -8.39 0.08
N GLY A 99 -2.09 -9.70 -0.02
CA GLY A 99 -3.17 -10.31 0.75
C GLY A 99 -2.94 -10.09 2.26
N PRO A 100 -3.97 -9.90 3.09
CA PRO A 100 -3.80 -9.63 4.52
C PRO A 100 -3.05 -10.71 5.30
N ILE A 101 -3.04 -11.94 4.80
CA ILE A 101 -2.34 -13.11 5.36
C ILE A 101 -1.24 -13.64 4.43
N ASP A 102 -0.74 -12.80 3.50
CA ASP A 102 0.28 -13.20 2.53
C ASP A 102 1.57 -13.62 3.26
N PRO A 103 2.13 -14.83 2.98
CA PRO A 103 3.36 -15.31 3.62
C PRO A 103 4.56 -14.36 3.48
N ALA A 104 4.60 -13.54 2.42
CA ALA A 104 5.67 -12.57 2.22
C ALA A 104 5.72 -11.50 3.32
N LEU A 105 4.57 -11.14 3.92
CA LEU A 105 4.52 -10.18 5.02
C LEU A 105 5.25 -10.71 6.25
N TYR A 106 5.01 -11.98 6.60
CA TYR A 106 5.63 -12.66 7.74
C TYR A 106 7.10 -12.99 7.50
N ALA A 107 7.44 -13.44 6.28
CA ALA A 107 8.84 -13.61 5.87
C ALA A 107 9.62 -12.28 5.92
N GLY A 108 8.96 -11.18 5.59
CA GLY A 108 9.48 -9.83 5.78
C GLY A 108 9.83 -9.54 7.24
N LEU A 109 8.91 -9.83 8.17
CA LEU A 109 9.12 -9.61 9.61
C LEU A 109 10.33 -10.40 10.13
N HIS A 110 10.42 -11.67 9.73
CA HIS A 110 11.48 -12.58 10.16
C HIS A 110 12.85 -12.15 9.62
N SER A 111 12.90 -11.75 8.34
CA SER A 111 14.17 -11.42 7.69
C SER A 111 14.71 -10.05 8.08
N TYR A 112 13.86 -9.09 8.44
CA TYR A 112 14.29 -7.74 8.78
C TYR A 112 14.50 -7.56 10.29
N LYS A 113 15.73 -7.25 10.69
CA LYS A 113 16.15 -7.14 12.11
C LYS A 113 15.24 -6.22 12.93
N ALA A 114 14.83 -5.08 12.40
CA ALA A 114 14.03 -4.10 13.15
C ALA A 114 12.60 -4.58 13.43
N THR A 115 12.09 -5.59 12.72
CA THR A 115 10.73 -6.11 12.89
C THR A 115 10.67 -7.49 13.52
N ARG A 116 11.81 -8.13 13.79
CA ARG A 116 11.84 -9.50 14.36
C ARG A 116 11.12 -9.60 15.71
N HIS A 117 11.24 -8.57 16.54
CA HIS A 117 10.61 -8.54 17.87
C HIS A 117 9.08 -8.59 17.78
N LEU A 118 8.48 -8.13 16.67
CA LEU A 118 7.03 -8.15 16.44
C LEU A 118 6.48 -9.57 16.22
N LEU A 119 7.35 -10.56 15.94
CA LEU A 119 6.93 -11.96 15.82
C LEU A 119 6.61 -12.59 17.17
N ALA A 120 7.34 -12.22 18.23
CA ALA A 120 7.17 -12.79 19.56
C ALA A 120 5.82 -12.40 20.19
N SER A 121 5.35 -11.19 19.91
CA SER A 121 4.08 -10.66 20.43
C SER A 121 2.85 -11.45 19.95
N ASN A 122 2.93 -12.11 18.80
CA ASN A 122 1.80 -12.84 18.21
C ASN A 122 1.63 -14.28 18.75
N PHE A 123 2.60 -14.83 19.47
CA PHE A 123 2.53 -16.18 20.04
C PHE A 123 2.08 -16.23 21.51
N THR A 124 2.07 -15.09 22.20
CA THR A 124 1.64 -15.01 23.60
C THR A 124 0.11 -14.95 23.81
N GLU A 125 -0.69 -14.70 22.77
CA GLU A 125 -2.16 -14.68 22.87
C GLU A 125 -2.84 -16.01 22.45
N ALA A 126 -2.07 -17.03 22.08
CA ALA A 126 -2.59 -18.32 21.61
C ALA A 126 -2.01 -19.53 22.37
N ALA A 127 -1.58 -19.34 23.62
CA ALA A 127 -1.11 -20.39 24.52
C ALA A 127 -1.96 -20.45 25.79
#